data_AF-A0A2V8LD85-F1
#
_entry.id   AF-A0A2V8LD85-F1
#
_cell.length_a   1.000
_cell.length_b   1.000
_cell.length_c   1.000
_cell.angle_alpha   90.00
_cell.angle_beta   90.00
_cell.angle_gamma   90.00
#
_symmetry.space_group_name_H-M   'P 1'
#
loop_
_entity.id
_entity.type
_entity.pdbx_description
1 polymer ?
#
loop_
_entity_poly.entity_id
_entity_poly.type
_entity_poly.pdbx_seq_one_letter_code
_entity_poly.pdbx_strand_id
1 'polypeptide(L)'
;MEEFDRRLLANTMKRTIKIMALAVALAAFAVPVLAQSKECNEENKAAWYKTFYDNFKGDEAQQKAAYDAANTYIAACPADPADQQRPYMEKWANKYKAVKDKAALVKEFEDAVKANKYSDQVRVGKQLLATDPDNPGINIALGIAGVGDPNLLPESVQYAKKSIELIEAGKSIAPFTSKDQVLARLNYVLAKNAKSDPNTAINYLVKAAKYDSDLKKNPLLYNDLATAYGEGPVAKFSKDYQSLAEAGKSVDSPEAKLVVANLNQALDRQIDAFARAAAVSTTPADKKAFMDVLAAVYKDRNKKDPAETELNSLVASALSKPVPDPPTPITSLPAQSGSTPATTGGTNGTNGGTNNGAGKPAPNNTTTTNGPAKTGTATNTAVQGGSAKPASSPTPMNKRPRS
;
A
#
# COMPACT_ATOMS: atom_id res chain seq x y z
N MET A 1 9.11 15.18 8.47
CA MET A 1 8.98 13.80 7.97
C MET A 1 9.80 12.83 8.84
N GLU A 2 11.02 13.20 9.23
CA GLU A 2 11.91 12.36 10.08
C GLU A 2 11.35 11.92 11.44
N GLU A 3 10.65 12.80 12.18
CA GLU A 3 10.16 12.45 13.52
C GLU A 3 8.99 11.46 13.49
N PHE A 4 8.27 11.42 12.37
CA PHE A 4 7.12 10.56 12.15
C PHE A 4 7.52 9.13 11.75
N ASP A 5 8.57 8.97 10.94
CA ASP A 5 9.10 7.65 10.55
C ASP A 5 9.70 6.88 11.73
N ARG A 6 10.22 7.58 12.76
CA ARG A 6 10.77 6.94 13.97
C ARG A 6 9.72 6.17 14.78
N ARG A 7 8.45 6.59 14.78
CA ARG A 7 7.41 5.96 15.64
C ARG A 7 6.87 4.65 15.08
N LEU A 8 6.91 4.45 13.77
CA LEU A 8 6.35 3.26 13.12
C LEU A 8 7.28 2.05 13.14
N LEU A 9 8.59 2.27 13.26
CA LEU A 9 9.62 1.23 13.17
C LEU A 9 10.25 0.85 14.53
N ALA A 10 10.06 1.66 15.57
CA ALA A 10 10.73 1.45 16.86
C ALA A 10 10.04 0.45 17.81
N ASN A 11 8.77 0.09 17.60
CA ASN A 11 7.96 -0.59 18.62
C ASN A 11 7.64 -2.08 18.38
N THR A 12 8.23 -2.73 17.39
CA THR A 12 7.83 -4.10 17.05
C THR A 12 8.99 -4.87 16.45
N MET A 13 9.58 -5.78 17.25
CA MET A 13 9.99 -7.13 16.84
C MET A 13 10.73 -7.85 17.98
N LYS A 14 9.95 -8.55 18.81
CA LYS A 14 10.39 -9.78 19.49
C LYS A 14 9.30 -10.81 19.18
N ARG A 15 9.68 -11.97 18.64
CA ARG A 15 8.84 -13.09 18.14
C ARG A 15 8.55 -12.94 16.63
N THR A 16 8.91 -13.86 15.73
CA THR A 16 8.75 -15.32 15.81
C THR A 16 9.65 -16.01 14.77
N ILE A 17 10.80 -16.55 15.16
CA ILE A 17 11.49 -17.59 14.38
C ILE A 17 10.96 -18.92 14.91
N LYS A 18 9.90 -19.45 14.30
CA LYS A 18 9.45 -20.83 14.52
C LYS A 18 10.19 -21.73 13.54
N ILE A 19 11.35 -22.22 13.95
CA ILE A 19 11.98 -23.38 13.32
C ILE A 19 11.89 -24.53 14.33
N MET A 20 11.09 -25.54 13.96
CA MET A 20 11.09 -26.93 14.44
C MET A 20 11.47 -27.16 15.91
N ALA A 21 10.46 -27.17 16.80
CA ALA A 21 10.60 -27.76 18.12
C ALA A 21 10.46 -29.30 18.00
N LEU A 22 11.55 -30.02 18.20
CA LEU A 22 11.52 -31.43 18.61
C LEU A 22 12.21 -31.51 19.98
N ALA A 23 11.44 -31.83 21.01
CA ALA A 23 11.89 -31.93 22.39
C ALA A 23 12.80 -33.13 22.61
N VAL A 24 13.97 -32.92 23.20
CA VAL A 24 14.76 -33.95 23.91
C VAL A 24 15.45 -33.28 25.10
N ALA A 25 15.30 -33.88 26.28
CA ALA A 25 15.99 -33.47 27.50
C ALA A 25 17.52 -33.58 27.31
N LEU A 26 18.27 -32.53 27.63
CA LEU A 26 19.73 -32.52 27.53
C LEU A 26 20.36 -32.23 28.89
N ALA A 27 21.21 -33.17 29.32
CA ALA A 27 22.16 -33.01 30.40
C ALA A 27 23.26 -32.03 29.99
N ALA A 28 23.60 -31.09 30.87
CA ALA A 28 24.65 -30.11 30.65
C ALA A 28 26.04 -30.78 30.73
N PHE A 29 26.66 -31.04 29.58
CA PHE A 29 28.07 -31.35 29.49
C PHE A 29 28.84 -30.10 29.10
N ALA A 30 29.55 -29.50 30.06
CA ALA A 30 30.62 -28.56 29.76
C ALA A 30 31.79 -29.36 29.17
N VAL A 31 31.91 -29.38 27.84
CA VAL A 31 33.04 -30.05 27.18
C VAL A 31 34.22 -29.06 27.16
N PRO A 32 35.36 -29.36 27.82
CA PRO A 32 36.56 -28.54 27.69
C PRO A 32 37.03 -28.56 26.23
N VAL A 33 37.30 -27.37 25.68
CA VAL A 33 37.96 -27.22 24.37
C VAL A 33 39.40 -27.69 24.53
N LEU A 34 39.64 -28.98 24.28
CA LEU A 34 40.98 -29.57 24.30
C LEU A 34 41.73 -29.12 23.05
N ALA A 35 42.93 -28.57 23.24
CA ALA A 35 43.89 -28.27 22.19
C ALA A 35 44.49 -29.58 21.63
N GLN A 36 43.68 -30.35 20.89
CA GLN A 36 44.14 -31.54 20.18
C GLN A 36 44.91 -31.15 18.91
N SER A 37 45.91 -31.95 18.52
CA SER A 37 46.65 -31.76 17.26
C SER A 37 45.67 -31.72 16.09
N LYS A 38 45.89 -30.81 15.11
CA LYS A 38 45.00 -30.67 13.93
C LYS A 38 45.23 -31.74 12.87
N GLU A 39 45.86 -32.86 13.23
CA GLU A 39 46.18 -33.94 12.30
C GLU A 39 44.95 -34.81 12.07
N CYS A 40 44.72 -35.21 10.82
CA CYS A 40 43.67 -36.17 10.50
C CYS A 40 44.14 -37.59 10.84
N ASN A 41 43.87 -38.01 12.07
CA ASN A 41 44.01 -39.39 12.53
C ASN A 41 42.66 -39.91 13.07
N GLU A 42 42.56 -41.22 13.29
CA GLU A 42 41.28 -41.86 13.68
C GLU A 42 40.75 -41.36 15.03
N GLU A 43 41.63 -41.04 15.98
CA GLU A 43 41.25 -40.48 17.29
C GLU A 43 40.59 -39.10 17.13
N ASN A 44 41.22 -38.22 16.36
CA ASN A 44 40.71 -36.87 16.09
C ASN A 44 39.44 -36.90 15.24
N LYS A 45 39.37 -37.78 14.23
CA LYS A 45 38.14 -37.99 13.44
C LYS A 45 36.97 -38.38 14.34
N ALA A 46 37.17 -39.38 15.20
CA ALA A 46 36.14 -39.84 16.14
C ALA A 46 35.74 -38.74 17.12
N ALA A 47 36.71 -37.98 17.65
CA ALA A 47 36.45 -36.88 18.58
C ALA A 47 35.63 -35.75 17.93
N TRP A 48 36.04 -35.24 16.77
CA TRP A 48 35.30 -34.18 16.07
C TRP A 48 33.93 -34.63 15.62
N TYR A 49 33.81 -35.86 15.09
CA TYR A 49 32.51 -36.41 14.70
C TYR A 49 31.59 -36.57 15.91
N LYS A 50 32.11 -37.03 17.06
CA LYS A 50 31.34 -37.10 18.30
C LYS A 50 30.87 -35.72 18.76
N THR A 51 31.75 -34.72 18.79
CA THR A 51 31.37 -33.34 19.12
C THR A 51 30.29 -32.83 18.19
N PHE A 52 30.43 -33.05 16.88
CA PHE A 52 29.39 -32.71 15.91
C PHE A 52 28.07 -33.42 16.22
N TYR A 53 28.09 -34.76 16.37
CA TYR A 53 26.90 -35.59 16.56
C TYR A 53 26.14 -35.26 17.86
N ASP A 54 26.86 -34.97 18.94
CA ASP A 54 26.24 -34.63 20.23
C ASP A 54 25.57 -33.26 20.22
N ASN A 55 25.99 -32.36 19.32
CA ASN A 55 25.63 -30.94 19.39
C ASN A 55 24.84 -30.41 18.19
N PHE A 56 24.83 -31.10 17.03
CA PHE A 56 24.22 -30.56 15.79
C PHE A 56 22.69 -30.36 15.84
N LYS A 57 22.02 -30.95 16.84
CA LYS A 57 20.58 -30.78 17.13
C LYS A 57 20.30 -29.94 18.37
N GLY A 58 21.35 -29.43 19.02
CA GLY A 58 21.25 -28.70 20.27
C GLY A 58 20.78 -27.25 20.09
N ASP A 59 20.97 -26.46 21.14
CA ASP A 59 20.75 -25.01 21.10
C ASP A 59 21.78 -24.27 20.22
N GLU A 60 21.73 -22.94 20.21
CA GLU A 60 22.63 -22.13 19.39
C GLU A 60 24.12 -22.35 19.72
N ALA A 61 24.46 -22.50 21.00
CA ALA A 61 25.84 -22.71 21.45
C ALA A 61 26.33 -24.10 21.03
N GLN A 62 25.48 -25.12 21.20
CA GLN A 62 25.76 -26.48 20.77
C GLN A 62 25.91 -26.55 19.24
N GLN A 63 24.97 -26.00 18.48
CA GLN A 63 25.08 -25.99 17.02
C GLN A 63 26.35 -25.25 16.56
N LYS A 64 26.76 -24.18 17.25
CA LYS A 64 28.05 -23.54 16.95
C LYS A 64 29.23 -24.51 17.19
N ALA A 65 29.25 -25.23 18.31
CA ALA A 65 30.27 -26.24 18.58
C ALA A 65 30.29 -27.36 17.52
N ALA A 66 29.12 -27.81 17.06
CA ALA A 66 29.01 -28.78 15.98
C ALA A 66 29.57 -28.25 14.65
N TYR A 67 29.33 -26.96 14.34
CA TYR A 67 29.87 -26.30 13.15
C TYR A 67 31.38 -26.15 13.20
N ASP A 68 31.93 -25.75 14.34
CA ASP A 68 33.38 -25.63 14.51
C ASP A 68 34.05 -27.02 14.39
N ALA A 69 33.46 -28.07 14.97
CA ALA A 69 33.94 -29.45 14.86
C ALA A 69 33.85 -30.00 13.43
N ALA A 70 32.72 -29.78 12.74
CA ALA A 70 32.54 -30.19 11.35
C ALA A 70 33.58 -29.52 10.43
N ASN A 71 33.79 -28.21 10.54
CA ASN A 71 34.79 -27.52 9.73
C ASN A 71 36.22 -27.96 10.05
N THR A 72 36.51 -28.24 11.32
CA THR A 72 37.81 -28.78 11.72
C THR A 72 38.06 -30.14 11.06
N TYR A 73 37.06 -31.04 11.09
CA TYR A 73 37.12 -32.33 10.40
C TYR A 73 37.34 -32.14 8.90
N ILE A 74 36.52 -31.31 8.23
CA ILE A 74 36.57 -31.11 6.77
C ILE A 74 37.91 -30.50 6.32
N ALA A 75 38.48 -29.60 7.12
CA ALA A 75 39.75 -28.93 6.82
C ALA A 75 40.96 -29.84 7.06
N ALA A 76 40.93 -30.65 8.13
CA ALA A 76 42.04 -31.54 8.48
C ALA A 76 42.03 -32.83 7.63
N CYS A 77 40.85 -33.38 7.33
CA CYS A 77 40.71 -34.67 6.67
C CYS A 77 40.39 -34.55 5.17
N PRO A 78 41.25 -35.08 4.28
CA PRO A 78 41.00 -35.08 2.85
C PRO A 78 39.75 -35.91 2.51
N ALA A 79 39.18 -35.66 1.33
CA ALA A 79 38.03 -36.43 0.86
C ALA A 79 38.42 -37.90 0.64
N ASP A 80 37.73 -38.80 1.34
CA ASP A 80 37.85 -40.25 1.20
C ASP A 80 36.46 -40.83 0.88
N PRO A 81 36.29 -41.57 -0.23
CA PRO A 81 35.02 -42.24 -0.56
C PRO A 81 34.52 -43.20 0.52
N ALA A 82 35.40 -43.76 1.35
CA ALA A 82 35.03 -44.63 2.48
C ALA A 82 34.45 -43.84 3.67
N ASP A 83 34.76 -42.54 3.76
CA ASP A 83 34.29 -41.67 4.83
C ASP A 83 32.90 -41.11 4.54
N GLN A 84 31.90 -41.78 5.11
CA GLN A 84 30.50 -41.34 5.02
C GLN A 84 30.18 -40.14 5.94
N GLN A 85 31.04 -39.81 6.89
CA GLN A 85 30.80 -38.77 7.89
C GLN A 85 31.11 -37.39 7.31
N ARG A 86 32.21 -37.24 6.56
CA ARG A 86 32.61 -35.95 5.96
C ARG A 86 31.54 -35.34 5.06
N PRO A 87 30.94 -36.05 4.07
CA PRO A 87 29.87 -35.47 3.25
C PRO A 87 28.64 -35.05 4.06
N TYR A 88 28.33 -35.77 5.15
CA TYR A 88 27.24 -35.42 6.04
C TYR A 88 27.53 -34.12 6.82
N MET A 89 28.71 -34.03 7.43
CA MET A 89 29.17 -32.83 8.14
C MET A 89 29.27 -31.62 7.21
N GLU A 90 29.78 -31.79 5.99
CA GLU A 90 29.88 -30.74 4.98
C GLU A 90 28.51 -30.20 4.58
N LYS A 91 27.56 -31.11 4.27
CA LYS A 91 26.18 -30.72 3.94
C LYS A 91 25.49 -30.00 5.09
N TRP A 92 25.70 -30.44 6.33
CA TRP A 92 25.14 -29.77 7.50
C TRP A 92 25.80 -28.41 7.75
N ALA A 93 27.13 -28.32 7.70
CA ALA A 93 27.88 -27.08 7.93
C ALA A 93 27.50 -26.00 6.90
N ASN A 94 27.35 -26.38 5.63
CA ASN A 94 26.90 -25.48 4.57
C ASN A 94 25.48 -24.94 4.84
N LYS A 95 24.55 -25.79 5.32
CA LYS A 95 23.21 -25.35 5.72
C LYS A 95 23.22 -24.45 6.94
N TYR A 96 23.99 -24.80 7.96
CA TYR A 96 24.14 -23.99 9.17
C TYR A 96 24.68 -22.59 8.81
N LYS A 97 25.75 -22.54 8.02
CA LYS A 97 26.33 -21.28 7.54
C LYS A 97 25.31 -20.46 6.76
N ALA A 98 24.61 -21.05 5.80
CA ALA A 98 23.59 -20.35 5.02
C ALA A 98 22.46 -19.77 5.90
N VAL A 99 22.04 -20.49 6.94
CA VAL A 99 21.05 -20.00 7.91
C VAL A 99 21.61 -18.84 8.73
N LYS A 100 22.85 -18.93 9.21
CA LYS A 100 23.50 -17.86 9.98
C LYS A 100 23.75 -16.61 9.15
N ASP A 101 24.23 -16.75 7.92
CA ASP A 101 24.43 -15.65 6.99
C ASP A 101 23.10 -14.95 6.70
N LYS A 102 22.02 -15.72 6.43
CA LYS A 102 20.67 -15.16 6.24
C LYS A 102 20.18 -14.44 7.49
N ALA A 103 20.38 -15.00 8.67
CA ALA A 103 19.98 -14.36 9.93
C ALA A 103 20.75 -13.05 10.18
N ALA A 104 22.03 -13.01 9.86
CA ALA A 104 22.84 -11.79 9.93
C ALA A 104 22.33 -10.72 8.95
N LEU A 105 22.01 -11.10 7.71
CA LEU A 105 21.41 -10.18 6.72
C LEU A 105 20.04 -9.66 7.15
N VAL A 106 19.17 -10.52 7.70
CA VAL A 106 17.87 -10.10 8.25
C VAL A 106 18.08 -9.08 9.37
N LYS A 107 19.02 -9.34 10.28
CA LYS A 107 19.36 -8.39 11.35
C LYS A 107 19.90 -7.07 10.81
N GLU A 108 20.81 -7.10 9.84
CA GLU A 108 21.35 -5.89 9.21
C GLU A 108 20.24 -5.08 8.54
N PHE A 109 19.31 -5.74 7.87
CA PHE A 109 18.14 -5.11 7.26
C PHE A 109 17.23 -4.47 8.31
N GLU A 110 16.90 -5.18 9.39
CA GLU A 110 16.10 -4.65 10.50
C GLU A 110 16.77 -3.44 11.16
N ASP A 111 18.08 -3.50 11.38
CA ASP A 111 18.87 -2.41 11.94
C ASP A 111 18.88 -1.19 10.97
N ALA A 112 19.02 -1.42 9.66
CA ALA A 112 18.97 -0.37 8.65
C ALA A 112 17.59 0.31 8.58
N VAL A 113 16.51 -0.49 8.61
CA VAL A 113 15.12 0.01 8.66
C VAL A 113 14.91 0.86 9.92
N LYS A 114 15.27 0.34 11.10
CA LYS A 114 15.11 1.05 12.37
C LYS A 114 15.92 2.36 12.43
N ALA A 115 17.10 2.37 11.81
CA ALA A 115 17.97 3.53 11.75
C ALA A 115 17.67 4.48 10.57
N ASN A 116 16.62 4.21 9.77
CA ASN A 116 16.30 4.95 8.54
C ASN A 116 17.49 5.07 7.56
N LYS A 117 18.36 4.06 7.53
CA LYS A 117 19.46 3.98 6.57
C LYS A 117 18.92 3.45 5.24
N TYR A 118 18.16 4.29 4.52
CA TYR A 118 17.39 3.86 3.34
C TYR A 118 18.25 3.20 2.24
N SER A 119 19.47 3.71 2.01
CA SER A 119 20.40 3.10 1.05
C SER A 119 20.83 1.68 1.47
N ASP A 120 21.15 1.46 2.75
CA ASP A 120 21.48 0.12 3.27
C ASP A 120 20.26 -0.80 3.28
N GLN A 121 19.09 -0.28 3.63
CA GLN A 121 17.83 -1.01 3.59
C GLN A 121 17.57 -1.56 2.18
N VAL A 122 17.72 -0.72 1.15
CA VAL A 122 17.55 -1.14 -0.25
C VAL A 122 18.61 -2.17 -0.65
N ARG A 123 19.89 -1.92 -0.33
CA ARG A 123 21.00 -2.84 -0.64
C ARG A 123 20.80 -4.22 -0.01
N VAL A 124 20.55 -4.29 1.29
CA VAL A 124 20.41 -5.56 2.03
C VAL A 124 19.08 -6.23 1.68
N GLY A 125 17.99 -5.47 1.57
CA GLY A 125 16.68 -6.02 1.24
C GLY A 125 16.66 -6.71 -0.12
N LYS A 126 17.37 -6.18 -1.12
CA LYS A 126 17.58 -6.87 -2.41
C LYS A 126 18.20 -8.25 -2.25
N GLN A 127 19.23 -8.38 -1.42
CA GLN A 127 19.91 -9.65 -1.19
C GLN A 127 18.94 -10.65 -0.54
N LEU A 128 18.12 -10.20 0.39
CA LEU A 128 17.09 -11.04 1.01
C LEU A 128 16.01 -11.45 0.01
N LEU A 129 15.54 -10.53 -0.84
CA LEU A 129 14.54 -10.80 -1.89
C LEU A 129 15.06 -11.76 -2.98
N ALA A 130 16.36 -11.88 -3.18
CA ALA A 130 16.91 -12.90 -4.10
C ALA A 130 16.55 -14.33 -3.65
N THR A 131 16.32 -14.56 -2.36
CA THR A 131 15.91 -15.87 -1.82
C THR A 131 14.41 -15.97 -1.54
N ASP A 132 13.73 -14.84 -1.38
CA ASP A 132 12.30 -14.76 -1.04
C ASP A 132 11.67 -13.54 -1.75
N PRO A 133 11.45 -13.61 -3.08
CA PRO A 133 11.03 -12.45 -3.88
C PRO A 133 9.67 -11.87 -3.48
N ASP A 134 8.80 -12.72 -2.94
CA ASP A 134 7.44 -12.37 -2.54
C ASP A 134 7.33 -12.01 -1.05
N ASN A 135 8.46 -11.73 -0.37
CA ASN A 135 8.44 -11.30 1.02
C ASN A 135 7.75 -9.92 1.15
N PRO A 136 6.56 -9.83 1.75
CA PRO A 136 5.79 -8.58 1.77
C PRO A 136 6.47 -7.52 2.63
N GLY A 137 7.02 -7.89 3.80
CA GLY A 137 7.67 -6.95 4.71
C GLY A 137 8.88 -6.26 4.07
N ILE A 138 9.73 -7.03 3.40
CA ILE A 138 10.92 -6.49 2.72
C ILE A 138 10.51 -5.62 1.52
N ASN A 139 9.61 -6.10 0.66
CA ASN A 139 9.11 -5.32 -0.46
C ASN A 139 8.49 -3.99 0.01
N ILE A 140 7.68 -4.00 1.08
CA ILE A 140 7.04 -2.79 1.60
C ILE A 140 8.11 -1.81 2.06
N ALA A 141 9.10 -2.27 2.82
CA ALA A 141 10.18 -1.43 3.31
C ALA A 141 10.93 -0.78 2.13
N LEU A 142 11.31 -1.57 1.12
CA LEU A 142 12.01 -1.07 -0.08
C LEU A 142 11.13 -0.09 -0.88
N GLY A 143 9.83 -0.35 -0.94
CA GLY A 143 8.86 0.53 -1.58
C GLY A 143 8.75 1.89 -0.91
N ILE A 144 8.75 1.95 0.43
CA ILE A 144 8.64 3.23 1.16
C ILE A 144 9.96 4.01 1.27
N ALA A 145 11.12 3.35 1.05
CA ALA A 145 12.44 3.97 1.19
C ALA A 145 12.62 5.23 0.33
N GLY A 146 12.04 5.24 -0.88
CA GLY A 146 12.13 6.37 -1.82
C GLY A 146 11.43 7.66 -1.36
N VAL A 147 10.54 7.59 -0.37
CA VAL A 147 9.99 8.80 0.26
C VAL A 147 10.97 9.39 1.27
N GLY A 148 11.73 8.54 1.97
CA GLY A 148 12.74 8.96 2.93
C GLY A 148 14.04 9.42 2.27
N ASP A 149 14.40 8.84 1.13
CA ASP A 149 15.53 9.25 0.30
C ASP A 149 15.09 9.37 -1.17
N PRO A 150 14.88 10.60 -1.67
CA PRO A 150 14.45 10.84 -3.05
C PRO A 150 15.37 10.24 -4.12
N ASN A 151 16.65 9.99 -3.82
CA ASN A 151 17.57 9.34 -4.77
C ASN A 151 17.21 7.88 -5.02
N LEU A 152 16.52 7.24 -4.08
CA LEU A 152 16.06 5.85 -4.19
C LEU A 152 14.66 5.76 -4.82
N LEU A 153 13.98 6.89 -5.05
CA LEU A 153 12.62 6.92 -5.55
C LEU A 153 12.41 6.12 -6.85
N PRO A 154 13.25 6.26 -7.90
CA PRO A 154 13.06 5.48 -9.14
C PRO A 154 13.09 3.97 -8.89
N GLU A 155 13.92 3.53 -7.96
CA GLU A 155 14.09 2.13 -7.64
C GLU A 155 12.99 1.59 -6.73
N SER A 156 12.55 2.38 -5.76
CA SER A 156 11.47 2.03 -4.84
C SER A 156 10.13 1.75 -5.54
N VAL A 157 9.90 2.30 -6.74
CA VAL A 157 8.64 2.16 -7.48
C VAL A 157 8.28 0.70 -7.77
N GLN A 158 9.24 -0.13 -8.19
CA GLN A 158 8.94 -1.52 -8.52
C GLN A 158 8.52 -2.31 -7.28
N TYR A 159 9.19 -2.05 -6.14
CA TYR A 159 8.87 -2.66 -4.86
C TYR A 159 7.54 -2.16 -4.34
N ALA A 160 7.23 -0.87 -4.51
CA ALA A 160 5.94 -0.32 -4.11
C ALA A 160 4.77 -0.94 -4.87
N LYS A 161 4.90 -1.14 -6.20
CA LYS A 161 3.91 -1.86 -7.00
C LYS A 161 3.74 -3.30 -6.52
N LYS A 162 4.85 -4.03 -6.34
CA LYS A 162 4.81 -5.41 -5.86
C LYS A 162 4.20 -5.54 -4.47
N SER A 163 4.49 -4.61 -3.58
CA SER A 163 3.88 -4.56 -2.25
C SER A 163 2.37 -4.37 -2.31
N ILE A 164 1.87 -3.46 -3.14
CA ILE A 164 0.43 -3.27 -3.34
C ILE A 164 -0.22 -4.58 -3.82
N GLU A 165 0.37 -5.24 -4.82
CA GLU A 165 -0.10 -6.54 -5.32
C GLU A 165 -0.15 -7.61 -4.21
N LEU A 166 0.93 -7.75 -3.43
CA LEU A 166 0.99 -8.72 -2.34
C LEU A 166 -0.06 -8.43 -1.24
N ILE A 167 -0.28 -7.15 -0.92
CA ILE A 167 -1.28 -6.70 0.06
C ILE A 167 -2.71 -6.98 -0.44
N GLU A 168 -2.97 -6.73 -1.71
CA GLU A 168 -4.26 -7.00 -2.36
C GLU A 168 -4.53 -8.51 -2.46
N ALA A 169 -3.49 -9.31 -2.66
CA ALA A 169 -3.52 -10.78 -2.57
C ALA A 169 -3.68 -11.32 -1.14
N GLY A 170 -3.81 -10.45 -0.12
CA GLY A 170 -4.05 -10.85 1.27
C GLY A 170 -2.82 -11.37 2.01
N LYS A 171 -1.60 -11.11 1.50
CA LYS A 171 -0.37 -11.47 2.22
C LYS A 171 -0.23 -10.64 3.49
N SER A 172 0.38 -11.24 4.52
CA SER A 172 0.65 -10.56 5.79
C SER A 172 1.53 -9.34 5.58
N ILE A 173 1.19 -8.22 6.20
CA ILE A 173 1.97 -6.98 6.14
C ILE A 173 2.96 -6.85 7.29
N ALA A 174 3.18 -7.90 8.08
CA ALA A 174 4.14 -7.81 9.19
C ALA A 174 5.54 -7.37 8.69
N PRO A 175 6.25 -6.52 9.46
CA PRO A 175 5.93 -6.05 10.81
C PRO A 175 4.99 -4.82 10.87
N PHE A 176 4.48 -4.34 9.73
CA PHE A 176 3.55 -3.21 9.70
C PHE A 176 2.18 -3.59 10.29
N THR A 177 1.54 -2.66 10.99
CA THR A 177 0.31 -2.92 11.75
C THR A 177 -0.96 -2.37 11.08
N SER A 178 -0.83 -1.43 10.15
CA SER A 178 -1.96 -0.82 9.44
C SER A 178 -1.80 -0.95 7.93
N LYS A 179 -2.76 -1.66 7.31
CA LYS A 179 -2.85 -1.82 5.86
C LYS A 179 -3.03 -0.47 5.17
N ASP A 180 -3.91 0.37 5.71
CA ASP A 180 -4.20 1.70 5.16
C ASP A 180 -2.97 2.61 5.23
N GLN A 181 -2.22 2.57 6.34
CA GLN A 181 -0.99 3.35 6.48
C GLN A 181 0.07 2.96 5.44
N VAL A 182 0.21 1.66 5.19
CA VAL A 182 1.15 1.13 4.19
C VAL A 182 0.67 1.51 2.79
N LEU A 183 -0.58 1.23 2.43
CA LEU A 183 -1.12 1.54 1.10
C LEU A 183 -1.09 3.04 0.80
N ALA A 184 -1.34 3.90 1.78
CA ALA A 184 -1.21 5.35 1.62
C ALA A 184 0.21 5.74 1.20
N ARG A 185 1.23 5.24 1.92
CA ARG A 185 2.63 5.54 1.63
C ARG A 185 3.09 4.96 0.30
N LEU A 186 2.70 3.72 -0.02
CA LEU A 186 3.06 3.10 -1.29
C LEU A 186 2.45 3.85 -2.48
N ASN A 187 1.18 4.26 -2.40
CA ASN A 187 0.59 5.11 -3.45
C ASN A 187 1.29 6.48 -3.52
N TYR A 188 1.69 7.05 -2.37
CA TYR A 188 2.45 8.30 -2.38
C TYR A 188 3.82 8.18 -3.06
N VAL A 189 4.55 7.08 -2.86
CA VAL A 189 5.79 6.78 -3.61
C VAL A 189 5.53 6.79 -5.12
N LEU A 190 4.47 6.10 -5.56
CA LEU A 190 4.11 6.04 -6.98
C LEU A 190 3.74 7.43 -7.53
N ALA A 191 3.05 8.26 -6.76
CA ALA A 191 2.76 9.64 -7.12
C ALA A 191 4.03 10.48 -7.28
N LYS A 192 4.97 10.42 -6.32
CA LYS A 192 6.22 11.21 -6.38
C LYS A 192 7.06 10.83 -7.60
N ASN A 193 7.08 9.55 -7.97
CA ASN A 193 7.76 9.12 -9.19
C ASN A 193 7.06 9.60 -10.47
N ALA A 194 5.73 9.72 -10.44
CA ALA A 194 4.93 10.19 -11.57
C ALA A 194 4.91 11.73 -11.71
N LYS A 195 5.85 12.48 -11.13
CA LYS A 195 5.85 13.96 -11.18
C LYS A 195 5.83 14.54 -12.60
N SER A 196 6.41 13.85 -13.58
CA SER A 196 6.40 14.27 -14.98
C SER A 196 5.12 13.90 -15.73
N ASP A 197 4.23 13.14 -15.09
CA ASP A 197 2.89 12.82 -15.57
C ASP A 197 1.86 13.18 -14.48
N PRO A 198 1.46 14.46 -14.40
CA PRO A 198 0.57 14.93 -13.34
C PRO A 198 -0.76 14.18 -13.27
N ASN A 199 -1.29 13.68 -14.39
CA ASN A 199 -2.53 12.90 -14.39
C ASN A 199 -2.38 11.56 -13.66
N THR A 200 -1.26 10.87 -13.90
CA THR A 200 -0.93 9.66 -13.15
C THR A 200 -0.64 9.97 -11.68
N ALA A 201 0.07 11.07 -11.39
CA ALA A 201 0.32 11.50 -10.02
C ALA A 201 -0.98 11.79 -9.25
N ILE A 202 -1.94 12.51 -9.84
CA ILE A 202 -3.25 12.80 -9.25
C ILE A 202 -3.95 11.51 -8.82
N ASN A 203 -3.99 10.49 -9.69
CA ASN A 203 -4.64 9.22 -9.38
C ASN A 203 -4.05 8.55 -8.13
N TYR A 204 -2.72 8.54 -8.00
CA TYR A 204 -2.05 7.97 -6.85
C TYR A 204 -2.18 8.83 -5.58
N LEU A 205 -2.12 10.16 -5.71
CA LEU A 205 -2.29 11.10 -4.59
C LEU A 205 -3.70 11.01 -4.00
N VAL A 206 -4.73 10.94 -4.84
CA VAL A 206 -6.12 10.75 -4.39
C VAL A 206 -6.27 9.40 -3.68
N LYS A 207 -5.72 8.31 -4.24
CA LYS A 207 -5.71 7.01 -3.55
C LYS A 207 -5.03 7.09 -2.19
N ALA A 208 -3.84 7.68 -2.12
CA ALA A 208 -3.11 7.87 -0.87
C ALA A 208 -3.92 8.67 0.17
N ALA A 209 -4.58 9.73 -0.28
CA ALA A 209 -5.42 10.59 0.56
C ALA A 209 -6.76 9.96 0.97
N LYS A 210 -7.16 8.82 0.43
CA LYS A 210 -8.39 8.11 0.82
C LYS A 210 -8.19 7.11 1.96
N TYR A 211 -7.01 6.52 2.09
CA TYR A 211 -6.69 5.56 3.16
C TYR A 211 -6.63 6.22 4.54
N ASP A 212 -7.13 5.55 5.58
CA ASP A 212 -7.02 6.05 6.96
C ASP A 212 -5.57 5.93 7.47
N SER A 213 -4.83 7.02 7.32
CA SER A 213 -3.40 7.08 7.58
C SER A 213 -3.00 8.45 8.09
N ASP A 214 -1.89 8.50 8.81
CA ASP A 214 -1.30 9.77 9.22
C ASP A 214 -0.79 10.60 8.05
N LEU A 215 -0.63 10.00 6.86
CA LEU A 215 -0.30 10.77 5.66
C LEU A 215 -1.42 11.77 5.32
N LYS A 216 -2.68 11.49 5.66
CA LYS A 216 -3.80 12.45 5.55
C LYS A 216 -3.63 13.70 6.42
N LYS A 217 -2.74 13.68 7.41
CA LYS A 217 -2.41 14.83 8.27
C LYS A 217 -1.18 15.59 7.76
N ASN A 218 -0.52 15.10 6.72
CA ASN A 218 0.65 15.75 6.15
C ASN A 218 0.20 16.79 5.10
N PRO A 219 0.46 18.10 5.31
CA PRO A 219 0.07 19.13 4.34
C PRO A 219 0.74 18.93 2.97
N LEU A 220 1.92 18.32 2.91
CA LEU A 220 2.62 18.05 1.65
C LEU A 220 1.86 17.10 0.73
N LEU A 221 1.08 16.16 1.27
CA LEU A 221 0.25 15.27 0.45
C LEU A 221 -0.73 16.09 -0.40
N TYR A 222 -1.42 17.04 0.23
CA TYR A 222 -2.42 17.87 -0.45
C TYR A 222 -1.79 18.98 -1.28
N ASN A 223 -0.64 19.51 -0.88
CA ASN A 223 0.13 20.42 -1.71
C ASN A 223 0.58 19.74 -3.01
N ASP A 224 1.19 18.54 -2.93
CA ASP A 224 1.59 17.77 -4.12
C ASP A 224 0.37 17.49 -5.03
N LEU A 225 -0.81 17.21 -4.45
CA LEU A 225 -2.06 17.03 -5.19
C LEU A 225 -2.52 18.31 -5.90
N ALA A 226 -2.48 19.45 -5.20
CA ALA A 226 -2.85 20.74 -5.77
C ALA A 226 -1.88 21.17 -6.90
N THR A 227 -0.58 20.95 -6.71
CA THR A 227 0.44 21.17 -7.74
C THR A 227 0.19 20.30 -8.96
N ALA A 228 -0.08 19.01 -8.77
CA ALA A 228 -0.37 18.11 -9.90
C ALA A 228 -1.64 18.52 -10.67
N TYR A 229 -2.69 19.03 -10.00
CA TYR A 229 -3.84 19.63 -10.69
C TYR A 229 -3.46 20.88 -11.51
N GLY A 230 -2.62 21.74 -10.94
CA GLY A 230 -2.10 22.94 -11.59
C GLY A 230 -1.30 22.64 -12.85
N GLU A 231 -0.29 21.78 -12.72
CA GLU A 231 0.65 21.42 -13.81
C GLU A 231 0.03 20.48 -14.85
N GLY A 232 -1.01 19.72 -14.48
CA GLY A 232 -1.71 18.82 -15.38
C GLY A 232 -2.95 19.45 -16.01
N PRO A 233 -4.16 19.12 -15.54
CA PRO A 233 -5.40 19.50 -16.19
C PRO A 233 -5.63 21.01 -16.27
N VAL A 234 -5.25 21.80 -15.25
CA VAL A 234 -5.43 23.27 -15.28
C VAL A 234 -4.57 23.89 -16.38
N ALA A 235 -3.27 23.57 -16.43
CA ALA A 235 -2.38 24.05 -17.48
C ALA A 235 -2.86 23.61 -18.88
N LYS A 236 -3.26 22.34 -19.03
CA LYS A 236 -3.79 21.82 -20.30
C LYS A 236 -5.02 22.60 -20.77
N PHE A 237 -6.07 22.70 -19.96
CA PHE A 237 -7.30 23.35 -20.39
C PHE A 237 -7.14 24.87 -20.56
N SER A 238 -6.23 25.49 -19.82
CA SER A 238 -5.87 26.90 -20.05
C SER A 238 -5.24 27.10 -21.43
N LYS A 239 -4.32 26.21 -21.83
CA LYS A 239 -3.71 26.24 -23.17
C LYS A 239 -4.71 25.92 -24.27
N ASP A 240 -5.61 24.95 -24.06
CA ASP A 240 -6.66 24.61 -25.01
C ASP A 240 -7.58 25.82 -25.25
N TYR A 241 -7.94 26.54 -24.18
CA TYR A 241 -8.77 27.75 -24.27
C TYR A 241 -8.06 28.88 -25.02
N GLN A 242 -6.77 29.11 -24.73
CA GLN A 242 -5.95 30.08 -25.46
C GLN A 242 -5.86 29.73 -26.96
N SER A 243 -5.66 28.46 -27.30
CA SER A 243 -5.59 28.00 -28.68
C SER A 243 -6.90 28.25 -29.45
N LEU A 244 -8.06 28.11 -28.79
CA LEU A 244 -9.34 28.47 -29.39
C LEU A 244 -9.45 29.97 -29.68
N ALA A 245 -9.01 30.81 -28.74
CA ALA A 245 -9.01 32.26 -28.91
C ALA A 245 -8.07 32.70 -30.06
N GLU A 246 -6.87 32.12 -30.14
CA GLU A 246 -5.91 32.36 -31.23
C GLU A 246 -6.45 31.92 -32.60
N ALA A 247 -7.25 30.85 -32.63
CA ALA A 247 -7.98 30.40 -33.82
C ALA A 247 -9.21 31.27 -34.17
N GLY A 248 -9.43 32.39 -33.46
CA GLY A 248 -10.53 33.32 -33.70
C GLY A 248 -11.90 32.79 -33.27
N LYS A 249 -11.96 31.74 -32.43
CA LYS A 249 -13.22 31.24 -31.90
C LYS A 249 -13.77 32.21 -30.85
N SER A 250 -15.07 32.48 -30.94
CA SER A 250 -15.77 33.26 -29.92
C SER A 250 -15.70 32.55 -28.57
N VAL A 251 -15.56 33.33 -27.49
CA VAL A 251 -15.66 32.85 -26.11
C VAL A 251 -17.00 32.19 -25.81
N ASP A 252 -18.03 32.51 -26.61
CA ASP A 252 -19.37 31.93 -26.51
C ASP A 252 -19.58 30.66 -27.32
N SER A 253 -18.58 30.23 -28.08
CA SER A 253 -18.65 28.99 -28.87
C SER A 253 -18.84 27.76 -27.96
N PRO A 254 -19.54 26.71 -28.44
CA PRO A 254 -19.70 25.47 -27.68
C PRO A 254 -18.35 24.87 -27.24
N GLU A 255 -17.32 24.95 -28.07
CA GLU A 255 -15.97 24.45 -27.81
C GLU A 255 -15.29 25.23 -26.68
N ALA A 256 -15.35 26.57 -26.72
CA ALA A 256 -14.78 27.42 -25.66
C ALA A 256 -15.49 27.18 -24.31
N LYS A 257 -16.82 27.09 -24.32
CA LYS A 257 -17.62 26.78 -23.12
C LYS A 257 -17.29 25.40 -22.56
N LEU A 258 -17.07 24.40 -23.41
CA LEU A 258 -16.70 23.06 -22.99
C LEU A 258 -15.32 23.03 -22.31
N VAL A 259 -14.33 23.72 -22.89
CA VAL A 259 -12.99 23.82 -22.29
C VAL A 259 -13.04 24.55 -20.96
N VAL A 260 -13.78 25.67 -20.87
CA VAL A 260 -13.96 26.41 -19.61
C VAL A 260 -14.64 25.57 -18.54
N ALA A 261 -15.65 24.76 -18.89
CA ALA A 261 -16.30 23.86 -17.95
C ALA A 261 -15.30 22.83 -17.37
N ASN A 262 -14.46 22.25 -18.21
CA ASN A 262 -13.39 21.34 -17.79
C ASN A 262 -12.30 22.02 -16.94
N LEU A 263 -11.89 23.23 -17.32
CA LEU A 263 -10.96 24.05 -16.54
C LEU A 263 -11.51 24.35 -15.14
N ASN A 264 -12.79 24.72 -15.05
CA ASN A 264 -13.45 25.00 -13.78
C ASN A 264 -13.49 23.77 -12.86
N GLN A 265 -13.76 22.58 -13.40
CA GLN A 265 -13.69 21.34 -12.61
C GLN A 265 -12.27 21.09 -12.06
N ALA A 266 -11.24 21.32 -12.87
CA ALA A 266 -9.85 21.13 -12.43
C ALA A 266 -9.45 22.16 -11.35
N LEU A 267 -9.83 23.43 -11.52
CA LEU A 267 -9.64 24.48 -10.52
C LEU A 267 -10.37 24.16 -9.21
N ASP A 268 -11.60 23.66 -9.26
CA ASP A 268 -12.37 23.29 -8.06
C ASP A 268 -11.64 22.18 -7.26
N ARG A 269 -10.95 21.26 -7.94
CA ARG A 269 -10.12 20.21 -7.31
C ARG A 269 -8.82 20.76 -6.73
N GLN A 270 -8.18 21.69 -7.44
CA GLN A 270 -6.98 22.38 -6.96
C GLN A 270 -7.28 23.20 -5.70
N ILE A 271 -8.41 23.91 -5.69
CA ILE A 271 -8.92 24.70 -4.54
C ILE A 271 -9.17 23.79 -3.33
N ASP A 272 -9.88 22.67 -3.50
CA ASP A 272 -10.10 21.70 -2.42
C ASP A 272 -8.78 21.15 -1.86
N ALA A 273 -7.83 20.79 -2.72
CA ALA A 273 -6.52 20.30 -2.30
C ALA A 273 -5.73 21.36 -1.50
N PHE A 274 -5.65 22.62 -1.94
CA PHE A 274 -5.02 23.68 -1.16
C PHE A 274 -5.75 23.98 0.16
N ALA A 275 -7.08 23.93 0.17
CA ALA A 275 -7.85 24.09 1.40
C ALA A 275 -7.54 22.98 2.43
N ARG A 276 -7.39 21.73 1.97
CA ARG A 276 -6.94 20.62 2.83
C ARG A 276 -5.51 20.80 3.31
N ALA A 277 -4.59 21.25 2.45
CA ALA A 277 -3.21 21.54 2.83
C ALA A 277 -3.16 22.59 3.96
N ALA A 278 -3.89 23.69 3.81
CA ALA A 278 -4.01 24.72 4.83
C ALA A 278 -4.68 24.21 6.12
N ALA A 279 -5.68 23.32 6.01
CA ALA A 279 -6.39 22.76 7.16
C ALA A 279 -5.52 21.85 8.04
N VAL A 280 -4.63 21.06 7.44
CA VAL A 280 -3.73 20.14 8.18
C VAL A 280 -2.35 20.72 8.48
N SER A 281 -2.09 21.96 8.07
CA SER A 281 -0.83 22.64 8.34
C SER A 281 -0.69 22.96 9.83
N THR A 282 0.45 22.57 10.42
CA THR A 282 0.73 22.77 11.84
C THR A 282 1.53 24.03 12.13
N THR A 283 2.19 24.62 11.12
CA THR A 283 2.93 25.87 11.26
C THR A 283 2.13 27.06 10.71
N PRO A 284 2.14 28.22 11.37
CA PRO A 284 1.47 29.41 10.85
C PRO A 284 2.04 29.87 9.50
N ALA A 285 3.34 29.68 9.28
CA ALA A 285 4.02 30.06 8.03
C ALA A 285 3.54 29.21 6.85
N ASP A 286 3.52 27.89 6.98
CA ASP A 286 3.04 27.00 5.91
C ASP A 286 1.55 27.22 5.65
N LYS A 287 0.76 27.35 6.71
CA LYS A 287 -0.67 27.65 6.58
C LYS A 287 -0.88 28.95 5.80
N LYS A 288 -0.13 30.01 6.11
CA LYS A 288 -0.20 31.27 5.37
C LYS A 288 0.17 31.07 3.90
N ALA A 289 1.27 30.38 3.60
CA ALA A 289 1.69 30.12 2.23
C ALA A 289 0.61 29.40 1.41
N PHE A 290 -0.04 28.37 1.98
CA PHE A 290 -1.15 27.68 1.32
C PHE A 290 -2.39 28.57 1.18
N MET A 291 -2.70 29.41 2.18
CA MET A 291 -3.82 30.35 2.10
C MET A 291 -3.60 31.43 1.02
N ASP A 292 -2.38 31.93 0.86
CA ASP A 292 -2.04 32.92 -0.16
C ASP A 292 -2.24 32.33 -1.58
N VAL A 293 -1.78 31.10 -1.81
CA VAL A 293 -1.99 30.40 -3.09
C VAL A 293 -3.46 30.04 -3.31
N LEU A 294 -4.15 29.55 -2.27
CA LEU A 294 -5.58 29.27 -2.31
C LEU A 294 -6.38 30.51 -2.71
N ALA A 295 -6.06 31.68 -2.15
CA ALA A 295 -6.73 32.93 -2.47
C ALA A 295 -6.55 33.31 -3.95
N ALA A 296 -5.35 33.13 -4.51
CA ALA A 296 -5.07 33.39 -5.92
C ALA A 296 -5.87 32.46 -6.85
N VAL A 297 -5.84 31.15 -6.63
CA VAL A 297 -6.59 30.19 -7.45
C VAL A 297 -8.10 30.40 -7.31
N TYR A 298 -8.58 30.73 -6.10
CA TYR A 298 -9.99 31.05 -5.87
C TYR A 298 -10.42 32.30 -6.64
N LYS A 299 -9.59 33.35 -6.66
CA LYS A 299 -9.84 34.58 -7.43
C LYS A 299 -9.96 34.28 -8.92
N ASP A 300 -9.05 33.48 -9.46
CA ASP A 300 -9.07 33.11 -10.88
C ASP A 300 -10.32 32.33 -11.26
N ARG A 301 -10.77 31.44 -10.36
CA ARG A 301 -11.97 30.61 -10.55
C ARG A 301 -13.28 31.37 -10.41
N ASN A 302 -13.35 32.34 -9.49
CA ASN A 302 -14.59 33.05 -9.15
C ASN A 302 -14.66 34.49 -9.68
N LYS A 303 -13.60 34.97 -10.31
CA LYS A 303 -13.47 36.34 -10.87
C LYS A 303 -13.73 37.45 -9.83
N LYS A 304 -13.45 37.17 -8.56
CA LYS A 304 -13.57 38.12 -7.44
C LYS A 304 -12.49 37.86 -6.40
N ASP A 305 -12.07 38.90 -5.70
CA ASP A 305 -11.22 38.71 -4.52
C ASP A 305 -12.03 37.95 -3.44
N PRO A 306 -11.47 36.88 -2.86
CA PRO A 306 -12.16 36.14 -1.82
C PRO A 306 -12.27 36.97 -0.54
N ALA A 307 -13.43 36.93 0.11
CA ALA A 307 -13.51 37.41 1.49
C ALA A 307 -12.79 36.43 2.42
N GLU A 308 -12.09 36.95 3.44
CA GLU A 308 -11.34 36.11 4.40
C GLU A 308 -12.23 35.04 5.06
N THR A 309 -13.48 35.39 5.38
CA THR A 309 -14.47 34.47 5.94
C THR A 309 -14.86 33.34 4.99
N GLU A 310 -14.88 33.59 3.67
CA GLU A 310 -15.18 32.57 2.65
C GLU A 310 -14.05 31.52 2.59
N LEU A 311 -12.78 31.95 2.57
CA LEU A 311 -11.63 31.03 2.56
C LEU A 311 -11.53 30.25 3.87
N ASN A 312 -11.71 30.92 5.00
CA ASN A 312 -11.68 30.26 6.31
C ASN A 312 -12.79 29.19 6.43
N SER A 313 -13.99 29.47 5.91
CA SER A 313 -15.09 28.50 5.83
C SER A 313 -14.77 27.30 4.93
N LEU A 314 -14.14 27.57 3.77
CA LEU A 314 -13.69 26.51 2.86
C LEU A 314 -12.67 25.59 3.54
N VAL A 315 -11.64 26.14 4.18
CA VAL A 315 -10.61 25.39 4.91
C VAL A 315 -11.21 24.60 6.06
N ALA A 316 -12.09 25.22 6.86
CA ALA A 316 -12.73 24.57 7.99
C ALA A 316 -13.58 23.36 7.58
N SER A 317 -14.21 23.39 6.39
CA SER A 317 -15.04 22.30 5.87
C SER A 317 -14.29 21.31 4.97
N ALA A 318 -13.02 21.55 4.65
CA ALA A 318 -12.28 20.75 3.69
C ALA A 318 -12.13 19.29 4.16
N LEU A 319 -11.77 19.09 5.43
CA LEU A 319 -11.50 17.75 5.97
C LEU A 319 -12.76 16.96 6.36
N SER A 320 -13.92 17.62 6.49
CA SER A 320 -15.19 16.94 6.77
C SER A 320 -15.81 16.31 5.53
N LYS A 321 -15.30 16.66 4.33
CA LYS A 321 -15.73 16.10 3.05
C LYS A 321 -14.72 15.03 2.58
N PRO A 322 -15.18 13.92 1.97
CA PRO A 322 -14.29 12.99 1.29
C PRO A 322 -13.43 13.70 0.25
N VAL A 323 -12.19 13.23 0.05
CA VAL A 323 -11.32 13.73 -1.02
C VAL A 323 -12.02 13.50 -2.36
N PRO A 324 -12.26 14.54 -3.16
CA PRO A 324 -12.94 14.39 -4.43
C PRO A 324 -12.18 13.46 -5.38
N ASP A 325 -12.92 12.69 -6.17
CA ASP A 325 -12.33 11.93 -7.26
C ASP A 325 -11.73 12.85 -8.33
N PRO A 326 -10.71 12.37 -9.08
CA PRO A 326 -10.18 13.10 -10.23
C PRO A 326 -11.31 13.50 -11.18
N PRO A 327 -11.27 14.70 -11.77
CA PRO A 327 -12.33 15.17 -12.65
C PRO A 327 -12.38 14.30 -13.90
N THR A 328 -13.57 13.89 -14.29
CA THR A 328 -13.82 13.24 -15.59
C THR A 328 -14.10 14.31 -16.63
N PRO A 329 -13.29 14.41 -17.70
CA PRO A 329 -13.50 15.44 -18.72
C PRO A 329 -14.90 15.34 -19.33
N ILE A 330 -15.61 16.47 -19.31
CA ILE A 330 -16.87 16.64 -20.01
C ILE A 330 -16.56 16.64 -21.52
N THR A 331 -17.31 15.84 -22.27
CA THR A 331 -17.17 15.70 -23.74
C THR A 331 -18.29 16.40 -24.52
N SER A 332 -19.38 16.80 -23.86
CA SER A 332 -20.47 17.57 -24.45
C SER A 332 -21.10 18.51 -23.44
N LEU A 333 -21.58 19.67 -23.91
CA LEU A 333 -22.37 20.56 -23.05
C LEU A 333 -23.73 19.91 -22.76
N PRO A 334 -24.29 20.08 -21.54
CA PRO A 334 -25.65 19.66 -21.25
C PRO A 334 -26.59 20.20 -22.33
N ALA A 335 -27.45 19.34 -22.89
CA ALA A 335 -28.45 19.80 -23.84
C ALA A 335 -29.26 20.91 -23.18
N GLN A 336 -29.22 22.12 -23.77
CA GLN A 336 -30.11 23.19 -23.34
C GLN A 336 -31.52 22.65 -23.52
N SER A 337 -32.25 22.45 -22.41
CA SER A 337 -33.66 22.07 -22.46
C SER A 337 -34.35 23.07 -23.38
N GLY A 338 -34.72 22.63 -24.59
CA GLY A 338 -35.32 23.49 -25.58
C GLY A 338 -36.50 24.19 -24.95
N SER A 339 -36.51 25.52 -25.04
CA SER A 339 -37.73 26.28 -24.79
C SER A 339 -38.81 25.68 -25.68
N THR A 340 -39.83 25.09 -25.07
CA THR A 340 -41.04 24.64 -25.74
C THR A 340 -41.47 25.75 -26.70
N PRO A 341 -41.64 25.48 -28.01
CA PRO A 341 -42.12 26.50 -28.94
C PRO A 341 -43.42 27.07 -28.39
N ALA A 342 -43.45 28.39 -28.17
CA ALA A 342 -44.67 29.08 -27.78
C ALA A 342 -45.68 28.93 -28.92
N THR A 343 -46.63 28.02 -28.76
CA THR A 343 -47.82 27.94 -29.60
C THR A 343 -48.60 29.23 -29.41
N THR A 344 -48.51 30.10 -30.42
CA THR A 344 -49.31 31.31 -30.52
C THR A 344 -50.71 30.90 -30.99
N GLY A 345 -51.74 31.16 -30.20
CA GLY A 345 -53.13 31.13 -30.66
C GLY A 345 -54.13 30.60 -29.64
N GLY A 346 -54.93 31.49 -29.04
CA GLY A 346 -56.15 31.10 -28.32
C GLY A 346 -56.61 32.05 -27.22
N THR A 347 -57.18 33.19 -27.63
CA THR A 347 -58.00 34.10 -26.81
C THR A 347 -59.25 33.41 -26.22
N ASN A 348 -59.49 33.62 -24.91
CA ASN A 348 -60.76 33.97 -24.23
C ASN A 348 -60.92 33.27 -22.87
N GLY A 349 -61.29 34.03 -21.84
CA GLY A 349 -61.94 33.48 -20.65
C GLY A 349 -61.68 34.22 -19.33
N THR A 350 -62.43 35.30 -19.11
CA THR A 350 -62.55 36.06 -17.86
C THR A 350 -63.35 35.30 -16.79
N ASN A 351 -62.82 35.26 -15.54
CA ASN A 351 -63.50 35.25 -14.21
C ASN A 351 -62.45 34.76 -13.18
N GLY A 352 -62.13 35.43 -12.06
CA GLY A 352 -62.97 36.16 -11.12
C GLY A 352 -63.19 35.27 -9.88
N GLY A 353 -62.52 35.52 -8.75
CA GLY A 353 -62.86 34.87 -7.48
C GLY A 353 -61.76 34.75 -6.42
N THR A 354 -61.75 35.69 -5.50
CA THR A 354 -61.11 35.73 -4.18
C THR A 354 -61.49 34.54 -3.28
N ASN A 355 -60.56 33.98 -2.50
CA ASN A 355 -60.71 33.87 -1.03
C ASN A 355 -59.49 33.28 -0.29
N ASN A 356 -59.19 33.95 0.83
CA ASN A 356 -58.34 33.53 1.93
C ASN A 356 -58.86 32.26 2.63
N GLY A 357 -57.95 31.46 3.19
CA GLY A 357 -58.32 30.43 4.16
C GLY A 357 -57.14 29.59 4.63
N ALA A 358 -56.55 29.98 5.76
CA ALA A 358 -55.59 29.20 6.53
C ALA A 358 -56.21 27.92 7.12
N GLY A 359 -55.43 26.84 7.20
CA GLY A 359 -55.79 25.62 7.92
C GLY A 359 -54.78 24.49 7.76
N LYS A 360 -53.77 24.44 8.64
CA LYS A 360 -52.87 23.29 8.88
C LYS A 360 -53.64 22.16 9.65
N PRO A 361 -53.11 20.94 9.77
CA PRO A 361 -53.89 19.71 9.72
C PRO A 361 -53.96 18.99 11.08
N ALA A 362 -54.83 17.99 11.18
CA ALA A 362 -54.74 16.98 12.22
C ALA A 362 -55.06 15.57 11.65
N PRO A 363 -54.44 14.52 12.22
CA PRO A 363 -54.22 13.24 11.58
C PRO A 363 -55.27 12.21 11.99
N ASN A 364 -55.34 11.08 11.29
CA ASN A 364 -55.89 9.88 11.91
C ASN A 364 -55.02 8.66 11.70
N ASN A 365 -55.08 7.84 12.73
CA ASN A 365 -54.13 6.88 13.23
C ASN A 365 -54.78 5.49 13.12
N THR A 366 -54.03 4.47 12.71
CA THR A 366 -54.37 3.08 13.05
C THR A 366 -53.11 2.25 13.21
N THR A 367 -52.76 2.13 14.49
CA THR A 367 -51.83 1.19 15.11
C THR A 367 -52.36 -0.25 15.06
N THR A 368 -51.48 -1.24 14.94
CA THR A 368 -51.44 -2.59 15.61
C THR A 368 -50.67 -3.58 14.72
N THR A 369 -49.80 -4.51 15.15
CA THR A 369 -49.09 -4.80 16.41
C THR A 369 -47.97 -5.81 16.10
N ASN A 370 -46.91 -5.74 16.89
CA ASN A 370 -45.77 -6.64 17.09
C ASN A 370 -45.90 -8.16 16.77
N GLY A 371 -44.79 -8.73 16.31
CA GLY A 371 -44.26 -9.99 16.87
C GLY A 371 -43.79 -11.06 15.87
N PRO A 372 -42.77 -11.89 16.19
CA PRO A 372 -41.73 -12.25 15.24
C PRO A 372 -41.67 -13.75 14.85
N ALA A 373 -40.86 -14.02 13.82
CA ALA A 373 -39.99 -15.18 13.62
C ALA A 373 -40.25 -16.08 12.39
N LYS A 374 -39.09 -16.45 11.80
CA LYS A 374 -38.72 -17.72 11.14
C LYS A 374 -38.97 -17.92 9.64
N THR A 375 -37.83 -17.99 8.95
CA THR A 375 -37.39 -19.00 7.95
C THR A 375 -38.37 -19.46 6.87
N GLY A 376 -37.98 -19.20 5.62
CA GLY A 376 -38.55 -19.86 4.45
C GLY A 376 -37.65 -19.70 3.23
N THR A 377 -36.81 -20.69 3.00
CA THR A 377 -36.07 -20.96 1.77
C THR A 377 -37.03 -21.07 0.58
N ALA A 378 -36.77 -20.35 -0.51
CA ALA A 378 -37.46 -20.56 -1.78
C ALA A 378 -36.46 -20.74 -2.93
N THR A 379 -36.41 -21.99 -3.34
CA THR A 379 -35.80 -22.62 -4.51
C THR A 379 -36.32 -22.01 -5.82
N ASN A 380 -35.45 -21.82 -6.80
CA ASN A 380 -35.82 -21.76 -8.21
C ASN A 380 -35.00 -22.80 -8.99
N THR A 381 -35.72 -23.72 -9.61
CA THR A 381 -35.35 -24.83 -10.51
C THR A 381 -36.01 -24.48 -11.85
N ALA A 382 -35.57 -24.75 -13.08
CA ALA A 382 -34.40 -25.33 -13.74
C ALA A 382 -34.53 -25.00 -15.25
N VAL A 383 -33.43 -25.07 -16.01
CA VAL A 383 -33.31 -25.68 -17.36
C VAL A 383 -31.82 -26.03 -17.51
N GLN A 384 -31.35 -27.26 -17.26
CA GLN A 384 -31.34 -28.51 -18.03
C GLN A 384 -30.45 -28.54 -19.30
N GLY A 385 -29.47 -29.44 -19.26
CA GLY A 385 -28.57 -29.88 -20.34
C GLY A 385 -27.27 -30.44 -19.72
N GLY A 386 -27.23 -31.66 -19.18
CA GLY A 386 -27.00 -32.92 -19.91
C GLY A 386 -25.49 -33.30 -19.86
N SER A 387 -25.00 -33.88 -18.77
CA SER A 387 -24.81 -35.34 -18.52
C SER A 387 -23.59 -35.98 -19.20
N ALA A 388 -22.53 -36.27 -18.43
CA ALA A 388 -22.05 -37.65 -18.15
C ALA A 388 -20.70 -37.68 -17.39
N LYS A 389 -20.73 -38.19 -16.14
CA LYS A 389 -19.68 -39.02 -15.52
C LYS A 389 -20.39 -39.86 -14.44
N PRO A 390 -20.08 -41.15 -14.27
CA PRO A 390 -19.17 -41.50 -13.17
C PRO A 390 -18.34 -42.77 -13.42
N ALA A 391 -17.21 -42.90 -12.71
CA ALA A 391 -16.81 -44.13 -12.02
C ALA A 391 -15.51 -43.91 -11.24
N SER A 392 -15.45 -44.53 -10.06
CA SER A 392 -14.41 -44.44 -9.03
C SER A 392 -13.82 -45.84 -8.78
N SER A 393 -12.51 -45.87 -8.48
CA SER A 393 -11.73 -46.92 -7.77
C SER A 393 -11.60 -48.31 -8.43
N PRO A 394 -10.49 -49.07 -8.25
CA PRO A 394 -9.90 -49.39 -6.93
C PRO A 394 -8.35 -49.53 -6.83
N THR A 395 -7.85 -49.46 -5.59
CA THR A 395 -6.60 -50.09 -5.08
C THR A 395 -7.08 -51.28 -4.21
N PRO A 396 -6.46 -52.48 -4.13
CA PRO A 396 -5.03 -52.71 -3.80
C PRO A 396 -4.35 -53.99 -4.37
N MET A 397 -3.01 -54.07 -4.33
CA MET A 397 -2.32 -55.35 -4.15
C MET A 397 -0.90 -55.21 -3.59
N ASN A 398 -0.47 -56.28 -2.93
CA ASN A 398 0.52 -56.38 -1.87
C ASN A 398 1.61 -57.40 -2.29
N LYS A 399 2.84 -57.23 -1.79
CA LYS A 399 3.95 -58.21 -1.56
C LYS A 399 4.93 -58.68 -2.68
N ARG A 400 6.22 -58.41 -2.34
CA ARG A 400 7.45 -59.28 -2.32
C ARG A 400 8.21 -59.57 -3.63
N PRO A 401 9.51 -60.01 -3.60
CA PRO A 401 10.33 -60.47 -2.45
C PRO A 401 11.74 -59.83 -2.30
N ARG A 402 12.39 -60.25 -1.20
CA ARG A 402 13.83 -60.14 -0.90
C ARG A 402 14.69 -60.87 -1.94
N SER A 403 15.90 -60.33 -2.15
CA SER A 403 17.15 -61.06 -2.31
C SER A 403 18.21 -60.30 -1.53
#